data_AF-A0A4U8SAK0-F1
#
_entry.id   AF-A0A4U8SAK0-F1
#
_cell.length_a   1.000
_cell.length_b   1.000
_cell.length_c   1.000
_cell.angle_alpha   90.00
_cell.angle_beta   90.00
_cell.angle_gamma   90.00
#
_symmetry.space_group_name_H-M   'P 1'
#
loop_
_entity.id
_entity.type
_entity.pdbx_description
1 polymer ?
#
loop_
_entity_poly.entity_id
_entity_poly.type
_entity_poly.pdbx_seq_one_letter_code
_entity_poly.pdbx_strand_id
1 'polypeptide(L)'
;MRYFALILAECLLIADPFYYGNIELGELRLFAIMHKKANINGRWVELDTNFVHANVNFKLLSIQDSCVIVENLESKTKQNLCKSKPKFIKEY
;
A
#
# COMPACT_ATOMS: atom_id res chain seq x y z
N MET A 1 38.59 -7.07 -8.77
CA MET A 1 37.40 -7.94 -8.64
C MET A 1 36.75 -7.80 -7.25
N ARG A 2 36.40 -6.58 -6.79
CA ARG A 2 35.73 -6.36 -5.49
C ARG A 2 34.62 -5.29 -5.51
N TYR A 3 34.51 -4.52 -6.59
CA TYR A 3 33.55 -3.42 -6.71
C TYR A 3 32.24 -3.77 -7.41
N PHE A 4 32.13 -4.94 -8.05
CA PHE A 4 30.90 -5.37 -8.72
C PHE A 4 29.84 -5.94 -7.77
N ALA A 5 30.21 -6.36 -6.56
CA ALA A 5 29.27 -6.95 -5.60
C ALA A 5 28.38 -5.91 -4.89
N LEU A 6 28.80 -4.64 -4.82
CA LEU A 6 28.02 -3.57 -4.18
C LEU A 6 26.87 -3.06 -5.06
N ILE A 7 27.04 -3.09 -6.39
CA ILE A 7 26.03 -2.58 -7.34
C ILE A 7 24.82 -3.54 -7.41
N LEU A 8 25.02 -4.84 -7.22
CA LEU A 8 23.91 -5.81 -7.23
C LEU A 8 23.04 -5.73 -5.95
N ALA A 9 23.60 -5.28 -4.83
CA ALA A 9 22.87 -5.17 -3.57
C ALA A 9 21.87 -4.00 -3.58
N GLU A 10 22.18 -2.91 -4.30
CA GLU A 10 21.29 -1.74 -4.42
C GLU A 10 20.03 -2.04 -5.24
N CYS A 11 20.11 -2.88 -6.29
CA CYS A 11 18.94 -3.26 -7.08
C CYS A 11 17.97 -4.20 -6.34
N LEU A 12 18.46 -5.02 -5.41
CA LEU A 12 17.61 -5.95 -4.65
C LEU A 12 16.84 -5.28 -3.50
N LEU A 13 17.27 -4.09 -3.06
CA LEU A 13 16.60 -3.32 -2.01
C LEU A 13 15.41 -2.47 -2.50
N ILE A 14 15.19 -2.38 -3.82
CA ILE A 14 14.19 -1.46 -4.41
C ILE A 14 12.99 -2.21 -5.01
N ALA A 15 13.03 -3.54 -5.11
CA ALA A 15 11.87 -4.33 -5.51
C ALA A 15 10.92 -4.52 -4.32
N ASP A 16 10.13 -3.50 -4.00
CA ASP A 16 8.99 -3.65 -3.09
C ASP A 16 8.08 -4.77 -3.65
N PRO A 17 7.95 -5.93 -2.97
CA PRO A 17 7.17 -7.06 -3.48
C PRO A 17 5.68 -6.74 -3.59
N PHE A 18 5.26 -5.57 -3.07
CA PHE A 18 3.91 -5.05 -3.16
C PHE A 18 3.78 -3.87 -4.14
N TYR A 19 4.84 -3.51 -4.88
CA TYR A 19 4.74 -2.53 -5.95
C TYR A 19 4.22 -3.20 -7.22
N TYR A 20 2.90 -3.15 -7.40
CA TYR A 20 2.24 -3.74 -8.55
C TYR A 20 2.17 -2.81 -9.78
N GLY A 21 2.94 -1.73 -9.81
CA GLY A 21 2.83 -0.66 -10.81
C GLY A 21 1.63 0.26 -10.56
N ASN A 22 1.35 1.15 -11.52
CA ASN A 22 0.25 2.12 -11.42
C ASN A 22 -1.09 1.42 -11.71
N ILE A 23 -1.53 0.54 -10.80
CA ILE A 23 -2.84 -0.10 -10.93
C ILE A 23 -3.91 0.92 -10.54
N GLU A 24 -4.53 1.52 -11.54
CA GLU A 24 -5.78 2.26 -11.38
C GLU A 24 -6.93 1.27 -11.14
N LEU A 25 -6.92 0.61 -9.99
CA LEU A 25 -8.15 0.00 -9.48
C LEU A 25 -9.12 1.14 -9.18
N GLY A 26 -10.36 1.07 -9.68
CA GLY A 26 -11.38 2.08 -9.35
C GLY A 26 -11.72 2.16 -7.86
N GLU A 27 -11.26 1.20 -7.05
CA GLU A 27 -11.48 1.13 -5.61
C GLU A 27 -10.15 1.07 -4.87
N LEU A 28 -10.10 1.68 -3.68
CA LEU A 28 -8.97 1.53 -2.76
C LEU A 28 -8.91 0.12 -2.20
N ARG A 29 -7.74 -0.51 -2.26
CA ARG A 29 -7.47 -1.82 -1.68
C ARG A 29 -6.23 -1.80 -0.79
N LEU A 30 -6.36 -2.41 0.38
CA LEU A 30 -5.27 -2.62 1.31
C LEU A 30 -4.56 -3.96 1.02
N PHE A 31 -3.29 -3.88 0.66
CA PHE A 31 -2.45 -5.06 0.36
C PHE A 31 -1.59 -5.47 1.56
N ALA A 32 -0.98 -4.50 2.24
CA ALA A 32 -0.07 -4.76 3.34
C ALA A 32 -0.13 -3.67 4.43
N ILE A 33 0.28 -4.03 5.64
CA ILE A 33 0.50 -3.10 6.75
C ILE A 33 1.90 -3.40 7.28
N MET A 34 2.68 -2.35 7.52
CA MET A 34 4.01 -2.44 8.10
C MET A 34 4.20 -1.28 9.07
N HIS A 35 4.12 -1.56 10.37
CA HIS A 35 4.29 -0.56 11.43
C HIS A 35 3.39 0.68 11.22
N LYS A 36 3.97 1.83 10.86
CA LYS A 36 3.27 3.10 10.60
C LYS A 36 2.92 3.32 9.12
N LYS A 37 3.04 2.28 8.28
CA LYS A 37 2.79 2.34 6.84
C LYS A 37 1.73 1.34 6.43
N ALA A 38 0.94 1.69 5.43
CA ALA A 38 -0.01 0.81 4.76
C ALA A 38 0.26 0.81 3.26
N ASN A 39 0.26 -0.37 2.64
CA ASN A 39 0.32 -0.48 1.19
C ASN A 39 -1.11 -0.43 0.64
N ILE A 40 -1.46 0.69 0.03
CA ILE A 40 -2.77 0.96 -0.56
C ILE A 40 -2.57 1.07 -2.08
N ASN A 41 -3.26 0.22 -2.85
CA ASN A 41 -3.13 0.19 -4.32
C ASN A 41 -1.68 0.10 -4.83
N GLY A 42 -0.85 -0.68 -4.14
CA GLY A 42 0.55 -0.90 -4.52
C GLY A 42 1.52 0.20 -4.07
N ARG A 43 1.05 1.20 -3.31
CA ARG A 43 1.86 2.30 -2.79
C ARG A 43 1.89 2.30 -1.27
N TRP A 44 3.09 2.40 -0.68
CA TRP A 44 3.24 2.62 0.76
C TRP A 44 2.88 4.06 1.13
N VAL A 45 1.91 4.19 2.04
CA VAL A 45 1.40 5.45 2.60
C VAL A 45 1.67 5.44 4.10
N GLU A 46 2.21 6.54 4.63
CA GLU A 46 2.48 6.72 6.06
C GLU A 46 1.25 7.21 6.82
N LEU A 47 1.13 6.82 8.10
CA LEU A 47 0.09 7.34 8.99
C LEU A 47 0.11 8.87 9.01
N ASP A 48 -1.08 9.48 9.03
CA ASP A 48 -1.31 10.93 9.00
C ASP A 48 -0.85 11.65 7.73
N THR A 49 -0.48 10.92 6.67
CA THR A 49 -0.11 11.50 5.38
C THR A 49 -1.24 11.49 4.35
N ASN A 50 -1.13 12.41 3.39
CA ASN A 50 -2.07 12.54 2.28
C ASN A 50 -1.57 11.77 1.05
N PHE A 51 -2.49 11.21 0.28
CA PHE A 51 -2.20 10.55 -0.99
C PHE A 51 -3.32 10.79 -2.01
N VAL A 52 -2.98 10.75 -3.30
CA VAL A 52 -3.93 10.91 -4.39
C VAL A 52 -4.24 9.57 -5.00
N HIS A 53 -5.52 9.30 -5.25
CA HIS A 53 -5.98 8.15 -6.00
C HIS A 53 -7.20 8.53 -6.85
N ALA A 54 -7.18 8.20 -8.15
CA ALA A 54 -8.25 8.52 -9.09
C ALA A 54 -8.68 10.01 -9.06
N ASN A 55 -7.71 10.93 -9.02
CA ASN A 55 -7.90 12.39 -8.89
C ASN A 55 -8.59 12.86 -7.61
N VAL A 56 -8.69 12.02 -6.59
CA VAL A 56 -9.26 12.36 -5.28
C VAL A 56 -8.16 12.32 -4.21
N ASN A 57 -8.15 13.32 -3.32
CA ASN A 57 -7.22 13.38 -2.20
C ASN A 57 -7.74 12.59 -0.99
N PHE A 58 -6.91 11.70 -0.46
CA PHE A 58 -7.19 10.92 0.74
C PHE A 58 -6.15 11.18 1.83
N LYS A 59 -6.53 10.93 3.08
CA LYS A 59 -5.63 10.93 4.24
C LYS A 59 -5.73 9.60 4.98
N LEU A 60 -4.59 9.00 5.32
CA LEU A 60 -4.53 7.82 6.17
C LEU A 60 -4.63 8.25 7.65
N LEU A 61 -5.75 7.93 8.32
CA LEU A 61 -6.03 8.37 9.69
C LEU A 61 -5.62 7.36 10.76
N SER A 62 -5.73 6.07 10.46
CA SER A 62 -5.48 5.02 11.46
C SER A 62 -5.04 3.73 10.79
N ILE A 63 -4.14 3.03 11.46
CA ILE A 63 -3.72 1.68 11.13
C ILE A 63 -4.13 0.79 12.30
N GLN A 64 -4.88 -0.26 12.00
CA GLN A 64 -5.30 -1.33 12.91
C GLN A 64 -4.78 -2.66 12.35
N ASP A 65 -4.72 -3.72 13.16
CA ASP A 65 -4.01 -4.97 12.84
C ASP A 65 -4.19 -5.48 11.40
N SER A 66 -5.43 -5.47 10.89
CA SER A 66 -5.77 -5.94 9.54
C SER A 66 -6.53 -4.92 8.70
N CYS A 67 -6.75 -3.70 9.21
CA CYS A 67 -7.53 -2.69 8.53
C CYS A 67 -6.93 -1.30 8.70
N VAL A 68 -7.27 -0.39 7.80
CA VAL A 68 -6.87 1.01 7.87
C VAL A 68 -8.08 1.91 7.64
N ILE A 69 -8.08 3.07 8.31
CA ILE A 69 -9.10 4.08 8.10
C ILE A 69 -8.51 5.18 7.22
N VAL A 70 -9.13 5.40 6.07
CA VAL A 70 -8.80 6.51 5.17
C VAL A 70 -9.96 7.50 5.10
N GLU A 71 -9.64 8.76 4.96
CA GLU A 71 -10.62 9.83 4.79
C GLU A 71 -10.46 10.48 3.42
N ASN A 72 -11.55 10.60 2.68
CA ASN A 72 -11.60 11.45 1.49
C ASN A 72 -11.64 12.92 1.97
N LEU A 73 -10.65 13.71 1.56
CA LEU A 73 -10.50 15.08 2.04
C LEU A 73 -11.53 16.07 1.47
N GLU A 74 -12.12 15.75 0.32
CA GLU A 74 -13.15 16.56 -0.35
C GLU A 74 -14.53 16.31 0.27
N SER A 75 -14.95 15.05 0.36
CA SER A 75 -16.27 14.68 0.90
C SER A 75 -16.30 14.51 2.43
N LYS A 76 -15.13 14.48 3.09
CA LYS A 76 -14.97 14.12 4.52
C LYS A 76 -15.51 12.74 4.88
N THR A 77 -15.72 11.88 3.88
CA THR A 77 -16.19 10.51 4.07
C THR A 77 -15.03 9.62 4.51
N LYS A 78 -15.25 8.83 5.56
CA LYS A 78 -14.28 7.84 6.05
C LYS A 78 -14.60 6.46 5.48
N GLN A 79 -13.55 5.74 5.08
CA GLN A 79 -13.65 4.38 4.58
C GLN A 79 -12.72 3.48 5.40
N ASN A 80 -13.21 2.30 5.75
CA ASN A 80 -12.43 1.27 6.42
C ASN A 80 -11.97 0.24 5.38
N LEU A 81 -10.67 0.16 5.13
CA LEU A 81 -10.07 -0.76 4.18
C LEU A 81 -9.42 -1.90 4.94
N CYS A 82 -9.97 -3.11 4.82
CA CYS A 82 -9.39 -4.29 5.44
C CYS A 82 -8.59 -5.10 4.42
N LYS A 83 -7.55 -5.78 4.89
CA LYS A 83 -6.80 -6.75 4.08
C LYS A 83 -7.79 -7.77 3.55
N SER A 84 -7.79 -7.95 2.23
CA SER A 84 -8.55 -9.04 1.62
C SER A 84 -8.03 -10.35 2.20
N LYS A 85 -8.93 -11.20 2.72
CA LYS A 85 -8.53 -12.56 3.13
C LYS A 85 -7.86 -13.22 1.93
N PRO A 86 -6.72 -13.90 2.11
CA PRO A 86 -6.13 -14.66 1.03
C PRO A 86 -7.19 -15.63 0.52
N LYS A 87 -7.58 -15.50 -0.75
CA LYS A 87 -8.30 -16.57 -1.44
C LYS A 87 -7.26 -17.68 -1.61
N PHE A 88 -7.17 -18.57 -0.62
CA PHE A 88 -6.38 -19.78 -0.76
C PHE A 88 -6.78 -20.43 -2.09
N ILE A 89 -5.79 -20.66 -2.95
CA ILE A 89 -5.97 -21.49 -4.14
C ILE A 89 -6.51 -22.81 -3.60
N LYS A 90 -7.73 -23.19 -4.00
CA LYS A 90 -8.25 -24.51 -3.66
C LYS A 90 -7.24 -25.51 -4.20
N GLU A 91 -6.53 -26.20 -3.30
CA GLU A 91 -5.78 -27.39 -3.64
C GLU A 91 -6.79 -28.37 -4.23
N TYR A 92 -6.61 -28.71 -5.51
CA TYR A 92 -7.32 -29.79 -6.20
C TYR A 92 -6.39 -31.00 -6.26
#